data_AF-A0A251R3F3-F1
#
_entry.id   AF-A0A251R3F3-F1
#
_cell.length_a   1.000
_cell.length_b   1.000
_cell.length_c   1.000
_cell.angle_alpha   90.00
_cell.angle_beta   90.00
_cell.angle_gamma   90.00
#
_symmetry.space_group_name_H-M   'P 1'
#
loop_
_entity.id
_entity.type
_entity.pdbx_description
1 polymer ?
#
loop_
_entity_poly.entity_id
_entity_poly.type
_entity_poly.pdbx_seq_one_letter_code
_entity_poly.pdbx_strand_id
1 'polypeptide(L)'
;MDGMPSMSSKEQKVTLREFYAVIYPYLRQLEGEFNELEDNNNHNYNNKKSRCTDVLSRKKMEGWRKLSDKDQDRDDECGICMENCTKMVLPNCGHSMCITCFHNWNARSQSCPFCRDSLKRVSSRDLWVLTSNSDVIDTVTLARENLRRFYLYIENLPVVVPATHVVVYDYML
;
A
#
# COMPACT_ATOMS: atom_id res chain seq x y z
N MET A 1 2.90 -38.99 23.44
CA MET A 1 1.47 -38.68 23.24
C MET A 1 1.43 -37.21 22.86
N ASP A 2 1.56 -36.95 21.57
CA ASP A 2 1.59 -35.59 21.04
C ASP A 2 0.15 -35.07 20.95
N GLY A 3 -0.17 -34.15 21.85
CA GLY A 3 -1.46 -33.48 21.89
C GLY A 3 -1.57 -32.53 20.70
N MET A 4 -2.29 -32.97 19.67
CA MET A 4 -2.73 -32.07 18.60
C MET A 4 -3.60 -30.96 19.21
N PRO A 5 -3.40 -29.68 18.82
CA PRO A 5 -4.28 -28.61 19.27
C PRO A 5 -5.69 -28.90 18.75
N SER A 6 -6.64 -29.13 19.64
CA SER A 6 -8.05 -29.27 19.26
C SER A 6 -8.54 -27.90 18.76
N MET A 7 -8.54 -27.72 17.44
CA MET A 7 -9.12 -26.53 16.83
C MET A 7 -10.63 -26.52 17.13
N SER A 8 -11.12 -25.38 17.61
CA SER A 8 -12.54 -25.16 17.88
C SER A 8 -13.36 -25.43 16.61
N SER A 9 -14.33 -26.35 16.69
CA SER A 9 -15.17 -26.84 15.60
C SER A 9 -16.28 -25.86 15.19
N LYS A 10 -15.97 -24.56 15.10
CA LYS A 10 -16.91 -23.56 14.58
C LYS A 10 -16.76 -23.48 13.07
N GLU A 11 -17.63 -24.18 12.36
CA GLU A 11 -17.74 -24.05 10.92
C GLU A 11 -18.43 -22.73 10.56
N GLN A 12 -17.91 -22.04 9.55
CA GLN A 12 -18.45 -20.78 9.07
C GLN A 12 -19.00 -20.95 7.66
N LYS A 13 -20.12 -20.28 7.39
CA LYS A 13 -20.81 -20.36 6.11
C LYS A 13 -20.61 -19.08 5.31
N VAL A 14 -20.22 -19.25 4.05
CA VAL A 14 -20.19 -18.19 3.05
C VAL A 14 -20.96 -18.60 1.82
N THR A 15 -21.45 -17.62 1.06
CA THR A 15 -21.94 -17.88 -0.29
C THR A 15 -20.76 -18.15 -1.23
N LEU A 16 -21.02 -18.88 -2.32
CA LEU A 16 -20.02 -19.09 -3.38
C LEU A 16 -19.50 -17.77 -3.95
N ARG A 17 -20.36 -16.74 -4.00
CA ARG A 17 -20.00 -15.39 -4.44
C ARG A 17 -19.00 -14.74 -3.48
N GLU A 18 -19.26 -14.78 -2.17
CA GLU A 18 -18.35 -14.22 -1.17
C GLU A 18 -17.00 -14.94 -1.16
N PHE A 19 -17.02 -16.26 -1.37
CA PHE A 19 -15.80 -17.04 -1.50
C PHE A 19 -14.91 -16.53 -2.63
N TYR A 20 -15.44 -16.40 -3.85
CA TYR A 20 -14.63 -15.94 -4.99
C TYR A 20 -14.37 -14.44 -5.01
N ALA A 21 -15.25 -13.62 -4.44
CA ALA A 21 -15.10 -12.17 -4.43
C ALA A 21 -14.19 -11.65 -3.31
N VAL A 22 -14.08 -12.38 -2.20
CA VAL A 22 -13.36 -11.91 -1.00
C VAL A 22 -12.31 -12.93 -0.56
N ILE A 23 -12.73 -14.14 -0.18
CA ILE A 23 -11.86 -15.12 0.48
C ILE A 23 -10.73 -15.59 -0.44
N TYR A 24 -11.06 -16.03 -1.65
CA TYR A 24 -10.08 -16.56 -2.60
C TYR A 24 -9.00 -15.54 -3.01
N PRO A 25 -9.33 -14.27 -3.32
CA PRO A 25 -8.33 -13.22 -3.50
C PRO A 25 -7.36 -13.07 -2.33
N TYR A 26 -7.85 -13.05 -1.08
CA TYR A 26 -6.99 -12.97 0.10
C TYR A 26 -6.09 -14.19 0.24
N LEU A 27 -6.60 -15.40 0.03
CA LEU A 27 -5.79 -16.62 0.10
C LEU A 27 -4.67 -16.63 -0.95
N ARG A 28 -4.97 -16.25 -2.20
CA ARG A 28 -3.97 -16.12 -3.27
C ARG A 28 -2.91 -15.07 -2.94
N GLN A 29 -3.31 -13.97 -2.33
CA GLN A 29 -2.39 -12.90 -1.98
C GLN A 29 -1.45 -13.34 -0.85
N LEU A 30 -1.98 -14.00 0.19
CA LEU A 30 -1.19 -14.54 1.28
C LEU A 30 -0.18 -15.58 0.77
N GLU A 31 -0.59 -16.48 -0.12
CA GLU A 31 0.30 -17.46 -0.77
C GLU A 31 1.47 -16.79 -1.52
N GLY A 32 1.19 -15.71 -2.26
CA GLY A 32 2.21 -14.91 -2.94
C GLY A 32 3.20 -14.25 -1.96
N GLU A 33 2.70 -13.68 -0.87
CA GLU A 33 3.52 -13.02 0.16
C GLU A 33 4.44 -14.01 0.90
N PHE A 34 4.01 -15.26 1.11
CA PHE A 34 4.87 -16.31 1.69
C PHE A 34 6.03 -16.71 0.76
N ASN A 35 5.78 -16.80 -0.54
CA ASN A 35 6.83 -17.14 -1.52
C ASN A 35 7.92 -16.05 -1.60
N GLU A 36 7.54 -14.76 -1.49
CA GLU A 36 8.50 -13.64 -1.48
C GLU A 36 9.37 -13.60 -0.20
N LEU A 37 8.86 -14.08 0.94
CA LEU A 37 9.61 -14.15 2.19
C LEU A 37 10.61 -15.32 2.22
N GLU A 38 10.30 -16.44 1.57
CA GLU A 38 11.24 -17.56 1.45
C GLU A 38 12.43 -17.25 0.54
N ASP A 39 12.21 -16.53 -0.57
CA ASP A 39 13.28 -16.09 -1.47
C ASP A 39 14.25 -15.10 -0.80
N ASN A 40 13.77 -14.26 0.12
CA ASN A 40 14.59 -13.31 0.87
C ASN A 40 15.53 -13.97 1.89
N ASN A 41 15.22 -15.18 2.37
CA ASN A 41 16.13 -15.95 3.23
C ASN A 41 17.27 -16.63 2.45
N ASN A 42 17.19 -16.69 1.12
CA ASN A 42 18.20 -17.29 0.26
C ASN A 42 19.11 -16.28 -0.47
N HIS A 43 18.86 -14.97 -0.37
CA HIS A 43 19.66 -13.97 -1.08
C HIS A 43 20.63 -13.19 -0.18
N ASN A 44 21.45 -13.93 0.57
CA ASN A 44 22.77 -13.43 0.95
C ASN A 44 23.67 -13.50 -0.31
N TYR A 45 24.04 -12.33 -0.85
CA TYR A 45 25.15 -12.11 -1.79
C TYR A 45 24.99 -12.65 -3.23
N ASN A 46 24.47 -11.81 -4.14
CA ASN A 46 25.02 -11.54 -5.50
C ASN A 46 23.96 -11.18 -6.56
N ASN A 47 23.96 -9.90 -6.94
CA ASN A 47 24.04 -9.41 -8.32
C ASN A 47 23.18 -10.10 -9.41
N LYS A 48 22.02 -9.51 -9.75
CA LYS A 48 21.49 -9.60 -11.12
C LYS A 48 20.70 -8.34 -11.55
N LYS A 49 21.51 -7.38 -11.97
CA LYS A 49 21.29 -6.38 -13.04
C LYS A 49 20.19 -6.78 -14.05
N SER A 50 19.01 -6.17 -13.95
CA SER A 50 18.10 -5.99 -15.09
C SER A 50 18.63 -4.84 -15.95
N ARG A 51 18.73 -5.09 -17.25
CA ARG A 51 19.36 -4.23 -18.24
C ARG A 51 18.32 -3.29 -18.87
N CYS A 52 18.42 -1.99 -18.59
CA CYS A 52 18.08 -0.97 -19.57
C CYS A 52 19.29 -0.03 -19.74
N THR A 53 19.80 -0.02 -20.95
CA THR A 53 20.90 0.81 -21.51
C THR A 53 20.68 2.29 -21.23
N ASP A 54 21.57 2.93 -20.47
CA ASP A 54 22.76 3.68 -20.93
C ASP A 54 22.42 5.04 -21.54
N VAL A 55 22.89 6.12 -20.90
CA VAL A 55 23.68 7.23 -21.48
C VAL A 55 23.83 8.35 -20.43
N LEU A 56 25.06 8.42 -19.88
CA LEU A 56 25.78 9.56 -19.29
C LEU A 56 25.97 9.64 -17.77
N SER A 57 27.23 9.36 -17.42
CA SER A 57 28.07 10.05 -16.43
C SER A 57 28.17 9.47 -15.02
N ARG A 58 28.87 8.33 -15.00
CA ARG A 58 29.86 7.92 -14.00
C ARG A 58 30.61 9.09 -13.34
N LYS A 59 30.28 9.44 -12.09
CA LYS A 59 31.29 9.79 -11.07
C LYS A 59 30.75 9.63 -9.64
N LYS A 60 31.45 8.75 -8.91
CA LYS A 60 31.48 8.62 -7.44
C LYS A 60 30.38 7.76 -6.78
N MET A 61 30.58 6.44 -6.88
CA MET A 61 30.31 5.53 -5.76
C MET A 61 31.23 5.91 -4.59
N GLU A 62 30.75 5.70 -3.36
CA GLU A 62 31.33 5.98 -2.03
C GLU A 62 30.81 7.27 -1.38
N GLY A 63 29.65 7.16 -0.72
CA GLY A 63 29.12 8.23 0.14
C GLY A 63 27.70 8.09 0.69
N TRP A 64 26.96 6.99 0.48
CA TRP A 64 25.54 6.90 0.89
C TRP A 64 25.27 6.15 2.20
N ARG A 65 26.24 6.11 3.10
CA ARG A 65 25.99 5.70 4.49
C ARG A 65 26.13 6.92 5.38
N LYS A 66 25.00 7.52 5.76
CA LYS A 66 24.80 8.80 6.47
C LYS A 66 24.67 10.04 5.56
N LEU A 67 23.56 10.13 4.82
CA LEU A 67 22.85 11.40 4.81
C LEU A 67 21.92 11.35 6.03
N SER A 68 22.05 12.35 6.88
CA SER A 68 21.37 12.44 8.16
C SER A 68 19.86 12.42 7.91
N ASP A 69 19.10 11.79 8.82
CA ASP A 69 17.62 11.85 8.93
C ASP A 69 17.08 13.28 8.69
N LYS A 70 17.90 14.28 9.03
CA LYS A 70 17.67 15.72 8.89
C LYS A 70 17.62 16.29 7.45
N ASP A 71 18.17 15.59 6.45
CA ASP A 71 18.12 16.02 5.04
C ASP A 71 16.87 15.44 4.34
N GLN A 72 16.38 14.28 4.80
CA GLN A 72 15.17 13.63 4.29
C GLN A 72 13.93 14.53 4.51
N ASP A 73 13.82 15.15 5.70
CA ASP A 73 12.70 16.04 6.03
C ASP A 73 12.62 17.27 5.11
N ARG A 74 13.77 17.80 4.68
CA ARG A 74 13.85 19.01 3.84
C ARG A 74 13.36 18.77 2.42
N ASP A 75 13.58 17.58 1.89
CA ASP A 75 13.16 17.23 0.55
C ASP A 75 11.64 17.04 0.46
N ASP A 76 10.96 16.73 1.58
CA ASP A 76 9.51 16.55 1.65
C ASP A 76 8.72 17.85 1.93
N GLU A 77 9.41 18.93 2.31
CA GLU A 77 8.80 20.23 2.52
C GLU A 77 8.31 20.87 1.22
N CYS A 78 7.20 21.61 1.30
CA CYS A 78 6.77 22.47 0.20
C CYS A 78 7.72 23.67 0.06
N GLY A 79 8.33 23.86 -1.11
CA GLY A 79 9.24 24.99 -1.40
C GLY A 79 8.61 26.41 -1.41
N ILE A 80 7.40 26.57 -0.88
CA ILE A 80 6.69 27.86 -0.74
C ILE A 80 6.34 28.12 0.74
N CYS A 81 5.63 27.21 1.41
CA CYS A 81 5.28 27.36 2.83
C CYS A 81 6.30 26.74 3.81
N MET A 82 7.26 25.93 3.32
CA MET A 82 8.25 25.21 4.14
C MET A 82 7.63 24.23 5.16
N GLU A 83 6.43 23.73 4.89
CA GLU A 83 5.75 22.73 5.74
C GLU A 83 5.84 21.35 5.08
N ASN A 84 5.94 20.30 5.90
CA ASN A 84 5.79 18.91 5.47
C ASN A 84 4.35 18.67 5.03
N CYS A 85 4.14 18.54 3.73
CA CYS A 85 2.84 18.39 3.11
C CYS A 85 2.96 17.52 1.87
N THR A 86 1.89 16.78 1.54
CA THR A 86 1.79 16.12 0.24
C THR A 86 1.94 17.15 -0.88
N LYS A 87 2.93 16.94 -1.73
CA LYS A 87 3.24 17.83 -2.85
C LYS A 87 2.44 17.42 -4.10
N MET A 88 2.08 18.41 -4.89
CA MET A 88 1.39 18.25 -6.17
C MET A 88 2.32 18.72 -7.29
N VAL A 89 2.44 17.92 -8.35
CA VAL A 89 3.28 18.19 -9.52
C VAL A 89 2.45 18.89 -10.61
N LEU A 90 3.00 19.99 -11.14
CA LEU A 90 2.43 20.72 -12.27
C LEU A 90 2.70 19.97 -13.58
N PRO A 91 1.68 19.68 -14.40
CA PRO A 91 1.83 18.84 -15.59
C PRO A 91 2.67 19.49 -16.69
N ASN A 92 2.68 20.82 -16.78
CA ASN A 92 3.37 21.54 -17.85
C ASN A 92 4.88 21.64 -17.65
N CYS A 93 5.36 21.60 -16.40
CA CYS A 93 6.73 21.96 -16.06
C CYS A 93 7.38 21.07 -14.98
N GLY A 94 6.67 20.08 -14.45
CA GLY A 94 7.20 19.11 -13.47
C GLY A 94 7.54 19.67 -12.09
N HIS A 95 7.33 20.96 -11.85
CA HIS A 95 7.59 21.56 -10.54
C HIS A 95 6.50 21.20 -9.54
N SER A 96 6.85 21.14 -8.25
CA SER A 96 5.93 20.69 -7.21
C SER A 96 5.76 21.66 -6.05
N MET A 97 4.55 21.70 -5.48
CA MET A 97 4.19 22.48 -4.29
C MET A 97 2.96 21.86 -3.61
N CYS A 98 2.65 22.19 -2.36
CA CYS A 98 1.43 21.70 -1.73
C CYS A 98 0.17 22.30 -2.38
N ILE A 99 -0.96 21.59 -2.27
CA ILE A 99 -2.23 21.98 -2.90
C ILE A 99 -2.71 23.37 -2.46
N THR A 100 -2.50 23.72 -1.19
CA THR A 100 -2.86 25.04 -0.63
C THR A 100 -2.05 26.15 -1.30
N CYS A 101 -0.72 25.96 -1.45
CA CYS A 101 0.13 26.92 -2.13
C CYS A 101 -0.23 27.07 -3.61
N PHE A 102 -0.56 25.96 -4.29
CA PHE A 102 -1.07 26.00 -5.66
C PHE A 102 -2.33 26.86 -5.77
N HIS A 103 -3.34 26.62 -4.94
CA HIS A 103 -4.60 27.37 -4.99
C HIS A 103 -4.40 28.87 -4.75
N ASN A 104 -3.65 29.22 -3.71
CA ASN A 104 -3.36 30.61 -3.36
C ASN A 104 -2.58 31.34 -4.46
N TRP A 105 -1.61 30.65 -5.07
CA TRP A 105 -0.83 31.22 -6.15
C TRP A 105 -1.66 31.35 -7.43
N ASN A 106 -2.39 30.30 -7.81
CA ASN A 106 -3.18 30.26 -9.05
C ASN A 106 -4.30 31.33 -9.04
N ALA A 107 -4.85 31.66 -7.87
CA ALA A 107 -5.81 32.76 -7.72
C ALA A 107 -5.21 34.14 -8.06
N ARG A 108 -3.89 34.31 -7.93
CA ARG A 108 -3.17 35.58 -8.19
C ARG A 108 -2.45 35.59 -9.53
N SER A 109 -1.85 34.48 -9.92
CA SER A 109 -1.10 34.32 -11.16
C SER A 109 -1.26 32.93 -11.73
N GLN A 110 -1.69 32.86 -13.00
CA GLN A 110 -1.81 31.62 -13.77
C GLN A 110 -0.46 31.22 -14.40
N SER A 111 0.59 31.18 -13.59
CA SER A 111 1.96 30.82 -13.98
C SER A 111 2.63 29.97 -12.90
N CYS A 112 3.58 29.11 -13.26
CA CYS A 112 4.38 28.40 -12.27
C CYS A 112 5.18 29.40 -11.41
N PRO A 113 5.17 29.32 -10.07
CA PRO A 113 5.94 30.21 -9.20
C PRO A 113 7.46 30.01 -9.32
N PHE A 114 7.89 28.85 -9.83
CA PHE A 114 9.30 28.48 -9.95
C PHE A 114 9.90 28.85 -11.31
N CYS A 115 9.21 28.50 -12.41
CA CYS A 115 9.73 28.68 -13.78
C CYS A 115 8.92 29.62 -14.66
N ARG A 116 7.78 30.14 -14.17
CA ARG A 116 6.88 31.06 -14.89
C ARG A 116 6.15 30.48 -16.11
N ASP A 117 6.23 29.17 -16.35
CA ASP A 117 5.42 28.50 -17.37
C ASP A 117 3.92 28.72 -17.13
N SER A 118 3.14 28.81 -18.21
CA SER A 118 1.72 29.13 -18.11
C SER A 118 0.90 28.00 -17.51
N LEU A 119 -0.02 28.35 -16.60
CA LEU A 119 -0.99 27.45 -15.95
C LEU A 119 -2.45 27.74 -16.34
N LYS A 120 -2.69 28.58 -17.36
CA LYS A 120 -4.05 29.01 -17.76
C LYS A 120 -5.05 27.88 -18.06
N ARG A 121 -4.58 26.66 -18.30
CA ARG A 121 -5.40 25.47 -18.58
C ARG A 121 -5.24 24.37 -17.53
N VAL A 122 -4.59 24.67 -16.41
CA VAL A 122 -4.31 23.71 -15.34
C VAL A 122 -5.27 23.97 -14.18
N SER A 123 -6.07 22.97 -13.86
CA SER A 123 -6.94 22.92 -12.68
C SER A 123 -6.38 21.96 -11.64
N SER A 124 -6.96 21.93 -10.44
CA SER A 124 -6.54 20.98 -9.38
C SER A 124 -6.68 19.52 -9.78
N ARG A 125 -7.53 19.20 -10.77
CA ARG A 125 -7.72 17.83 -11.27
C ARG A 125 -6.60 17.37 -12.20
N ASP A 126 -5.83 18.32 -12.72
CA ASP A 126 -4.72 18.06 -13.64
C ASP A 126 -3.39 17.91 -12.89
N LEU A 127 -3.40 18.07 -11.57
CA LEU A 127 -2.25 17.94 -10.70
C LEU A 127 -2.01 16.49 -10.30
N TRP A 128 -0.74 16.11 -10.23
CA TRP A 128 -0.34 14.76 -9.84
C TRP A 128 0.17 14.76 -8.41
N VAL A 129 -0.29 13.81 -7.59
CA VAL A 129 0.23 13.63 -6.23
C VAL A 129 1.66 13.09 -6.33
N LEU A 130 2.62 13.78 -5.70
CA LEU A 130 3.97 13.29 -5.55
C LEU A 130 4.05 12.44 -4.29
N THR A 131 4.16 11.12 -4.48
CA THR A 131 4.36 10.16 -3.39
C THR A 131 5.77 10.26 -2.85
N SER A 132 5.91 10.44 -1.53
CA SER A 132 7.19 10.38 -0.84
C SER A 132 7.59 8.92 -0.55
N ASN A 133 8.80 8.72 -0.04
CA ASN A 133 9.23 7.41 0.44
C ASN A 133 8.44 6.97 1.67
N SER A 134 7.93 7.91 2.48
CA SER A 134 7.09 7.62 3.65
C SER A 134 5.68 7.19 3.28
N ASP A 135 5.21 7.49 2.07
CA ASP A 135 3.92 7.00 1.54
C ASP A 135 3.98 5.52 1.10
N VAL A 136 5.19 4.96 0.94
CA VAL A 136 5.39 3.57 0.53
C VAL A 136 5.34 2.66 1.76
N ILE A 137 4.31 1.82 1.85
CA ILE A 137 4.21 0.79 2.88
C ILE A 137 5.11 -0.39 2.48
N ASP A 138 5.97 -0.86 3.40
CA ASP A 138 6.79 -2.04 3.15
C ASP A 138 5.93 -3.31 3.01
N THR A 139 6.40 -4.26 2.21
CA THR A 139 5.65 -5.49 1.89
C THR A 139 5.31 -6.32 3.12
N VAL A 140 6.15 -6.31 4.15
CA VAL A 140 5.92 -7.05 5.40
C VAL A 140 4.79 -6.41 6.21
N THR A 141 4.77 -5.08 6.33
CA THR A 141 3.71 -4.35 7.01
C THR A 141 2.39 -4.50 6.27
N LEU A 142 2.40 -4.42 4.94
CA LEU A 142 1.22 -4.64 4.10
C LEU A 142 0.65 -6.06 4.29
N ALA A 143 1.50 -7.08 4.19
CA ALA A 143 1.14 -8.49 4.39
C ALA A 143 0.50 -8.72 5.77
N ARG A 144 1.12 -8.18 6.83
CA ARG A 144 0.62 -8.29 8.20
C ARG A 144 -0.77 -7.66 8.36
N GLU A 145 -1.01 -6.51 7.75
CA GLU A 145 -2.30 -5.84 7.79
C GLU A 145 -3.37 -6.59 6.99
N ASN A 146 -3.02 -7.12 5.81
CA ASN A 146 -3.93 -7.94 5.01
C ASN A 146 -4.33 -9.22 5.74
N LEU A 147 -3.37 -9.89 6.37
CA LEU A 147 -3.62 -11.07 7.20
C LEU A 147 -4.57 -10.75 8.37
N ARG A 148 -4.35 -9.63 9.08
CA ARG A 148 -5.27 -9.19 10.15
C ARG A 148 -6.68 -8.96 9.63
N ARG A 149 -6.83 -8.26 8.50
CA ARG A 149 -8.14 -8.01 7.88
C ARG A 149 -8.83 -9.30 7.45
N PHE A 150 -8.07 -10.24 6.90
CA PHE A 150 -8.58 -11.55 6.52
C PHE A 150 -9.11 -12.31 7.74
N TYR A 151 -8.34 -12.40 8.83
CA TYR A 151 -8.80 -13.04 10.06
C TYR A 151 -10.06 -12.39 10.63
N LEU A 152 -10.10 -11.05 10.69
CA LEU A 152 -11.29 -10.33 11.15
C LEU A 152 -12.50 -10.59 10.24
N TYR A 153 -12.30 -10.64 8.92
CA TYR A 153 -13.38 -10.99 8.00
C TYR A 153 -13.92 -12.39 8.27
N ILE A 154 -13.02 -13.37 8.42
CA ILE A 154 -13.36 -14.76 8.74
C ILE A 154 -14.11 -14.82 10.08
N GLU A 155 -13.62 -14.22 11.16
CA GLU A 155 -14.30 -14.21 12.47
C GLU A 155 -15.72 -13.64 12.45
N ASN A 156 -16.00 -12.70 11.54
CA ASN A 156 -17.32 -12.08 11.39
C ASN A 156 -18.28 -12.88 10.49
N LEU A 157 -17.86 -14.03 9.94
CA LEU A 157 -18.73 -14.86 9.12
C LEU A 157 -19.82 -15.56 9.95
N PRO A 158 -21.01 -15.78 9.37
CA PRO A 158 -22.07 -16.55 10.02
C PRO A 158 -21.61 -17.95 10.41
N VAL A 159 -21.72 -18.27 11.70
CA VAL A 159 -21.41 -19.61 12.23
C VAL A 159 -22.53 -20.57 11.85
N VAL A 160 -22.17 -21.76 11.38
CA VAL A 160 -23.12 -22.86 11.18
C VAL A 160 -23.57 -23.36 12.55
N VAL A 161 -24.83 -23.10 12.89
CA VAL A 161 -25.46 -23.73 14.07
C VAL A 161 -25.81 -25.17 13.70
N PRO A 162 -25.32 -26.19 14.44
CA PRO A 162 -25.73 -27.57 14.18
C PRO A 162 -27.24 -27.69 14.37
N ALA A 163 -27.95 -28.18 13.36
CA ALA A 163 -29.35 -28.53 13.51
C ALA A 163 -29.43 -29.71 14.49
N THR A 164 -29.78 -29.44 15.75
CA THR A 164 -30.28 -30.50 16.63
C THR A 164 -31.58 -31.00 16.02
N HIS A 165 -31.53 -32.17 15.37
CA HIS A 165 -32.70 -32.91 14.93
C HIS A 165 -33.58 -33.17 16.17
N VAL A 166 -34.62 -32.36 16.37
CA VAL A 166 -35.71 -32.69 17.29
C VAL A 166 -36.54 -33.76 16.60
N VAL A 167 -36.15 -35.02 16.78
CA VAL A 167 -36.99 -36.17 16.45
C VAL A 167 -38.02 -36.28 17.57
N VAL A 168 -39.15 -35.59 17.43
CA VAL A 168 -40.33 -35.92 18.24
C VAL A 168 -40.84 -37.25 17.73
N TYR A 169 -40.54 -38.33 18.45
CA TYR A 169 -41.21 -39.59 18.24
C TYR A 169 -42.67 -39.43 18.67
N ASP A 170 -43.55 -39.32 17.69
CA ASP A 170 -44.99 -39.40 17.87
C ASP A 170 -45.37 -40.88 18.09
N TYR A 171 -45.23 -41.35 19.33
CA TYR A 171 -45.80 -42.62 19.78
C TYR A 171 -46.99 -42.34 20.70
N MET A 172 -48.07 -41.79 20.16
CA MET A 172 -49.43 -41.93 20.72
C MET A 172 -50.48 -41.61 19.63
N LEU A 173 -50.69 -42.52 18.67
CA LEU A 173 -51.98 -42.72 17.98
C LEU A 173 -52.08 -44.18 17.49
#